data_AF-A0A8S4ETF7-F1
#
_entry.id   AF-A0A8S4ETF7-F1
#
_cell.length_a   1.000
_cell.length_b   1.000
_cell.length_c   1.000
_cell.angle_alpha   90.00
_cell.angle_beta   90.00
_cell.angle_gamma   90.00
#
_symmetry.space_group_name_H-M   'P 1'
#
loop_
_entity.id
_entity.type
_entity.pdbx_description
1 polymer ?
#
loop_
_entity_poly.entity_id
_entity_poly.type
_entity_poly.pdbx_seq_one_letter_code
_entity_poly.pdbx_strand_id
1 'polypeptide(L)'
;MFQHYAVVSCKCLFMMLTHIFCEFHALLERARASFEEKLWTGTHYRFDTKTSERVVMSDQLAGQCALLDRARASFDEKLWTGTHYRFDTKTSERVVMSDQLAGLWFLRASGLSEAFPAANVRKSLRTIYDNNVLKFGHGRMGAVNGFVLGDKSRAGRVDYTALQSGEMWTGVTYGLAALMIYEGMHEEAFATAGGMYNTLTQMGLAFETPEALYENGNHRSISYMRPLAVWAMYQAVITRPPAPSSGVVANGQTAKPVL
;
A
#
# COMPACT_ATOMS: atom_id res chain seq x y z
N MET A 1 -31.06 -10.02 -5.54
CA MET A 1 -29.90 -10.41 -6.38
C MET A 1 -28.79 -9.34 -6.44
N PHE A 2 -29.02 -8.09 -6.01
CA PHE A 2 -28.02 -6.99 -6.01
C PHE A 2 -27.22 -6.79 -4.70
N GLN A 3 -27.58 -7.47 -3.60
CA GLN A 3 -26.86 -7.35 -2.31
C GLN A 3 -25.71 -8.35 -2.12
N HIS A 4 -25.52 -9.33 -3.00
CA HIS A 4 -24.44 -10.31 -2.87
C HIS A 4 -23.11 -9.90 -3.53
N TYR A 5 -23.09 -8.88 -4.39
CA TYR A 5 -21.86 -8.48 -5.10
C TYR A 5 -21.00 -7.43 -4.36
N ALA A 6 -21.57 -6.68 -3.40
CA ALA A 6 -20.79 -5.77 -2.56
C ALA A 6 -19.90 -6.52 -1.55
N VAL A 7 -20.34 -7.71 -1.11
CA VAL A 7 -19.57 -8.60 -0.22
C VAL A 7 -18.42 -9.31 -0.95
N VAL A 8 -18.52 -9.43 -2.28
CA VAL A 8 -17.46 -10.02 -3.13
C VAL A 8 -16.29 -9.05 -3.32
N SER A 9 -16.50 -7.73 -3.26
CA SER A 9 -15.39 -6.77 -3.44
C SER A 9 -14.50 -6.66 -2.20
N CYS A 10 -15.07 -6.76 -0.98
CA CYS A 10 -14.28 -7.01 0.21
C CYS A 10 -13.65 -8.41 0.15
N LYS A 11 -14.36 -9.44 -0.33
CA LYS A 11 -13.77 -10.79 -0.48
C LYS A 11 -12.73 -10.93 -1.59
N CYS A 12 -12.67 -10.12 -2.65
CA CYS A 12 -11.60 -10.24 -3.65
C CYS A 12 -10.33 -9.54 -3.15
N LEU A 13 -10.46 -8.42 -2.45
CA LEU A 13 -9.36 -7.85 -1.67
C LEU A 13 -8.96 -8.87 -0.58
N PHE A 14 -9.90 -9.42 0.19
CA PHE A 14 -9.66 -10.34 1.32
C PHE A 14 -9.29 -11.80 0.93
N MET A 15 -9.64 -12.29 -0.27
CA MET A 15 -9.31 -13.64 -0.80
C MET A 15 -8.06 -13.61 -1.70
N MET A 16 -7.68 -12.47 -2.29
CA MET A 16 -6.30 -12.31 -2.77
C MET A 16 -5.31 -12.21 -1.60
N LEU A 17 -5.82 -11.89 -0.41
CA LEU A 17 -5.03 -11.75 0.82
C LEU A 17 -4.86 -13.06 1.61
N THR A 18 -5.68 -14.11 1.48
CA THR A 18 -5.76 -15.23 2.45
C THR A 18 -4.50 -16.10 2.65
N HIS A 19 -3.50 -16.10 1.77
CA HIS A 19 -2.25 -16.83 2.00
C HIS A 19 -1.05 -15.97 2.37
N ILE A 20 -1.10 -14.66 2.10
CA ILE A 20 -0.07 -13.70 2.50
C ILE A 20 -0.48 -12.99 3.81
N PHE A 21 -1.78 -12.92 4.12
CA PHE A 21 -2.30 -12.30 5.34
C PHE A 21 -2.02 -13.08 6.62
N CYS A 22 -1.81 -14.41 6.63
CA CYS A 22 -1.50 -15.06 7.90
C CYS A 22 -0.21 -14.52 8.54
N GLU A 23 0.74 -14.03 7.73
CA GLU A 23 1.99 -13.42 8.17
C GLU A 23 1.87 -11.88 8.26
N PHE A 24 1.06 -11.25 7.40
CA PHE A 24 0.82 -9.80 7.38
C PHE A 24 -0.20 -9.31 8.43
N HIS A 25 -1.11 -10.18 8.87
CA HIS A 25 -2.10 -9.92 9.91
C HIS A 25 -1.42 -9.60 11.24
N ALA A 26 -0.29 -10.22 11.59
CA ALA A 26 0.46 -9.88 12.80
C ALA A 26 0.99 -8.42 12.78
N LEU A 27 1.35 -7.94 11.60
CA LEU A 27 1.89 -6.59 11.35
C LEU A 27 0.77 -5.54 11.35
N LEU A 28 -0.39 -5.89 10.78
CA LEU A 28 -1.63 -5.12 10.88
C LEU A 28 -2.25 -5.16 12.28
N GLU A 29 -2.12 -6.24 13.04
CA GLU A 29 -2.57 -6.35 14.43
C GLU A 29 -1.68 -5.51 15.36
N ARG A 30 -0.39 -5.33 15.04
CA ARG A 30 0.45 -4.31 15.72
C ARG A 30 0.11 -2.89 15.32
N ALA A 31 -0.16 -2.65 14.04
CA ALA A 31 -0.64 -1.36 13.56
C ALA A 31 -1.96 -1.00 14.24
N ARG A 32 -2.89 -1.94 14.27
CA ARG A 32 -4.16 -1.88 14.99
C ARG A 32 -3.94 -1.72 16.49
N ALA A 33 -3.05 -2.47 17.12
CA ALA A 33 -2.76 -2.32 18.54
C ALA A 33 -2.19 -0.94 18.88
N SER A 34 -1.34 -0.36 18.01
CA SER A 34 -0.83 1.01 18.17
C SER A 34 -1.89 2.09 17.85
N PHE A 35 -2.79 1.81 16.91
CA PHE A 35 -3.95 2.66 16.60
C PHE A 35 -4.97 2.63 17.75
N GLU A 36 -5.24 1.46 18.34
CA GLU A 36 -6.10 1.21 19.50
C GLU A 36 -5.43 1.64 20.83
N GLU A 37 -4.10 1.70 20.91
CA GLU A 37 -3.36 2.30 22.03
C GLU A 37 -3.66 3.81 22.13
N LYS A 38 -3.83 4.48 20.98
CA LYS A 38 -4.23 5.89 20.88
C LYS A 38 -5.75 6.09 20.97
N LEU A 39 -6.56 5.11 20.60
CA LEU A 39 -8.02 5.09 20.68
C LEU A 39 -8.50 3.89 21.51
N TRP A 40 -8.39 4.02 22.83
CA TRP A 40 -9.13 3.28 23.86
C TRP A 40 -9.78 1.94 23.45
N THR A 41 -9.12 0.80 23.67
CA THR A 41 -9.73 -0.43 24.26
C THR A 41 -8.69 -1.52 24.61
N GLY A 42 -8.49 -1.78 25.91
CA GLY A 42 -8.66 -3.09 26.56
C GLY A 42 -7.84 -4.34 26.22
N THR A 43 -7.16 -4.47 25.07
CA THR A 43 -6.68 -5.80 24.63
C THR A 43 -5.26 -6.15 25.10
N HIS A 44 -4.41 -5.14 25.37
CA HIS A 44 -2.99 -5.34 25.71
C HIS A 44 -2.62 -4.91 27.14
N TYR A 45 -3.60 -4.44 27.90
CA TYR A 45 -3.43 -4.01 29.28
C TYR A 45 -4.36 -4.81 30.18
N ARG A 46 -3.82 -5.44 31.21
CA ARG A 46 -4.64 -5.90 32.34
C ARG A 46 -4.72 -4.76 33.34
N PHE A 47 -5.93 -4.41 33.75
CA PHE A 47 -6.12 -3.51 34.88
C PHE A 47 -5.84 -4.31 36.16
N ASP A 48 -4.78 -3.96 36.87
CA ASP A 48 -4.51 -4.55 38.18
C ASP A 48 -5.44 -3.88 39.19
N THR A 49 -6.41 -4.65 39.70
CA THR A 49 -7.42 -4.15 40.64
C THR A 49 -6.85 -3.85 42.03
N LYS A 50 -5.62 -4.28 42.34
CA LYS A 50 -4.95 -4.01 43.62
C LYS A 50 -4.10 -2.74 43.59
N THR A 51 -3.44 -2.46 42.47
CA THR A 51 -2.59 -1.27 42.33
C THR A 51 -3.28 -0.12 41.58
N SER A 52 -4.43 -0.39 40.94
CA SER A 52 -5.11 0.55 40.03
C SER A 52 -4.24 1.00 38.85
N GLU A 53 -3.24 0.19 38.49
CA GLU A 53 -2.32 0.46 37.39
C GLU A 53 -2.64 -0.40 36.16
N ARG A 54 -2.30 0.13 34.98
CA ARG A 54 -2.35 -0.63 33.73
C ARG A 54 -1.06 -1.42 33.57
N VAL A 55 -1.16 -2.74 33.62
CA VAL A 55 -0.01 -3.64 33.45
C VAL A 55 0.04 -4.10 32.00
N VAL A 56 1.18 -3.84 31.35
CA VAL A 56 1.51 -4.33 30.01
C VAL A 56 1.80 -5.82 30.07
N MET A 57 1.15 -6.63 29.23
CA MET A 57 1.42 -8.07 29.13
C MET A 57 2.67 -8.33 28.26
N SER A 58 3.85 -8.38 28.88
CA SER A 58 5.17 -8.49 28.20
C SER A 58 5.31 -9.71 27.29
N ASP A 59 4.78 -10.86 27.70
CA ASP A 59 5.01 -12.14 27.01
C ASP A 59 4.23 -12.23 25.69
N GLN A 60 3.05 -11.60 25.64
CA GLN A 60 2.22 -11.52 24.44
C GLN A 60 2.85 -10.58 23.40
N LEU A 61 3.48 -9.50 23.86
CA LEU A 61 4.26 -8.58 23.00
C LEU A 61 5.53 -9.26 22.44
N ALA A 62 6.25 -10.02 23.27
CA ALA A 62 7.44 -10.77 22.85
C ALA A 62 7.11 -11.85 21.79
N GLY A 63 6.02 -12.60 21.98
CA GLY A 63 5.55 -13.58 21.01
C GLY A 63 5.16 -12.95 19.67
N GLN A 64 4.53 -11.78 19.69
CA GLN A 64 4.24 -11.01 18.49
C GLN A 64 5.50 -10.46 17.81
N CYS A 65 6.59 -10.16 18.55
CA CYS A 65 7.83 -9.63 17.97
C CYS A 65 8.54 -10.72 17.16
N ALA A 66 8.68 -11.90 17.75
CA ALA A 66 9.28 -13.04 17.07
C ALA A 66 8.48 -13.49 15.85
N LEU A 67 7.14 -13.39 15.90
CA LEU A 67 6.29 -13.65 14.74
C LEU A 67 6.50 -12.60 13.63
N LEU A 68 6.57 -11.33 14.01
CA LEU A 68 6.81 -10.23 13.08
C LEU A 68 8.14 -10.38 12.34
N ASP A 69 9.21 -10.72 13.05
CA ASP A 69 10.53 -10.88 12.44
C ASP A 69 10.57 -12.07 11.46
N ARG A 70 9.93 -13.18 11.81
CA ARG A 70 9.77 -14.32 10.88
C ARG A 70 8.92 -13.96 9.66
N ALA A 71 7.82 -13.24 9.87
CA ALA A 71 6.95 -12.79 8.79
C ALA A 71 7.68 -11.84 7.83
N ARG A 72 8.44 -10.87 8.36
CA ARG A 72 9.27 -9.96 7.57
C ARG A 72 10.30 -10.72 6.73
N ALA A 73 11.04 -11.64 7.35
CA ALA A 73 12.04 -12.44 6.65
C ALA A 73 11.41 -13.31 5.55
N SER A 74 10.31 -14.00 5.85
CA SER A 74 9.55 -14.82 4.89
C SER A 74 9.01 -13.99 3.73
N PHE A 75 8.44 -12.81 4.01
CA PHE A 75 7.89 -11.92 2.98
C PHE A 75 8.99 -11.42 2.02
N ASP A 76 10.11 -10.92 2.56
CA ASP A 76 11.23 -10.47 1.74
C ASP A 76 11.85 -11.63 0.96
N GLU A 77 12.10 -12.79 1.58
CA GLU A 77 12.68 -13.95 0.89
C GLU A 77 11.81 -14.43 -0.28
N LYS A 78 10.49 -14.51 -0.08
CA LYS A 78 9.58 -15.09 -1.08
C LYS A 78 9.16 -14.12 -2.16
N LEU A 79 9.02 -12.84 -1.84
CA LEU A 79 8.37 -11.88 -2.74
C LEU A 79 9.34 -10.82 -3.29
N TRP A 80 10.46 -10.52 -2.65
CA TRP A 80 11.38 -9.50 -3.14
C TRP A 80 12.06 -9.95 -4.45
N THR A 81 11.95 -9.13 -5.49
CA THR A 81 12.58 -9.41 -6.81
C THR A 81 13.89 -8.67 -7.03
N GLY A 82 14.31 -7.85 -6.08
CA GLY A 82 15.38 -6.87 -6.27
C GLY A 82 14.91 -5.52 -6.84
N THR A 83 13.65 -5.39 -7.28
CA THR A 83 13.08 -4.11 -7.78
C THR A 83 11.70 -3.78 -7.20
N HIS A 84 10.86 -4.80 -7.05
CA HIS A 84 9.51 -4.74 -6.50
C HIS A 84 9.20 -6.04 -5.76
N TYR A 85 8.06 -6.11 -5.07
CA TYR A 85 7.51 -7.33 -4.50
C TYR A 85 6.57 -8.02 -5.50
N ARG A 86 6.71 -9.34 -5.64
CA ARG A 86 5.83 -10.17 -6.46
C ARG A 86 4.39 -10.05 -5.95
N PHE A 87 3.44 -10.17 -6.88
CA PHE A 87 2.01 -10.23 -6.54
C PHE A 87 1.69 -11.39 -5.58
N ASP A 88 2.23 -12.58 -5.86
CA ASP A 88 2.14 -13.75 -4.99
C ASP A 88 3.34 -14.70 -5.20
N THR A 89 3.29 -15.88 -4.57
CA THR A 89 4.33 -16.91 -4.66
C THR A 89 4.12 -17.95 -5.78
N LYS A 90 2.99 -17.92 -6.47
CA LYS A 90 2.59 -18.96 -7.44
C LYS A 90 2.63 -18.47 -8.89
N THR A 91 2.47 -17.18 -9.10
CA THR A 91 2.35 -16.54 -10.39
C THR A 91 3.73 -16.39 -11.01
N SER A 92 3.90 -16.94 -12.22
CA SER A 92 5.15 -16.88 -12.97
C SER A 92 5.34 -15.58 -13.73
N GLU A 93 4.26 -14.81 -13.94
CA GLU A 93 4.32 -13.52 -14.62
C GLU A 93 4.98 -12.44 -13.74
N ARG A 94 5.79 -11.59 -14.36
CA ARG A 94 6.46 -10.44 -13.70
C ARG A 94 5.48 -9.27 -13.56
N VAL A 95 4.38 -9.50 -12.85
CA VAL A 95 3.34 -8.49 -12.62
C VAL A 95 3.75 -7.58 -11.46
N VAL A 96 3.72 -6.27 -11.70
CA VAL A 96 3.81 -5.23 -10.69
C VAL A 96 2.39 -4.82 -10.30
N MET A 97 2.03 -5.09 -9.04
CA MET A 97 0.77 -4.63 -8.47
C MET A 97 0.92 -3.21 -7.91
N SER A 98 0.01 -2.30 -8.25
CA SER A 98 0.05 -0.90 -7.77
C SER A 98 -0.09 -0.79 -6.25
N ASP A 99 -0.86 -1.70 -5.63
CA ASP A 99 -1.15 -1.70 -4.19
C ASP A 99 -0.30 -2.72 -3.39
N GLN A 100 0.83 -3.18 -3.94
CA GLN A 100 1.67 -4.21 -3.31
C GLN A 100 2.23 -3.80 -1.92
N LEU A 101 2.23 -2.49 -1.60
CA LEU A 101 2.68 -1.93 -0.33
C LEU A 101 1.53 -1.29 0.49
N ALA A 102 0.28 -1.70 0.27
CA ALA A 102 -0.89 -1.17 1.00
C ALA A 102 -0.68 -1.17 2.52
N GLY A 103 -0.10 -2.24 3.07
CA GLY A 103 0.16 -2.30 4.51
C GLY A 103 1.16 -1.27 5.03
N LEU A 104 2.19 -0.95 4.24
CA LEU A 104 3.12 0.11 4.60
C LEU A 104 2.41 1.46 4.62
N TRP A 105 1.49 1.71 3.70
CA TRP A 105 0.67 2.92 3.72
C TRP A 105 -0.10 3.05 5.04
N PHE A 106 -0.79 2.00 5.49
CA PHE A 106 -1.48 2.01 6.77
C PHE A 106 -0.54 2.23 7.96
N LEU A 107 0.65 1.62 7.96
CA LEU A 107 1.65 1.85 9.01
C LEU A 107 2.09 3.31 9.07
N ARG A 108 2.43 3.92 7.93
CA ARG A 108 2.81 5.33 7.86
C ARG A 108 1.69 6.25 8.33
N ALA A 109 0.46 5.98 7.90
CA ALA A 109 -0.72 6.72 8.35
C ALA A 109 -0.98 6.59 9.86
N SER A 110 -0.50 5.52 10.48
CA SER A 110 -0.60 5.28 11.93
C SER A 110 0.57 5.89 12.72
N GLY A 111 1.57 6.45 12.02
CA GLY A 111 2.81 6.98 12.60
C GLY A 111 3.84 5.90 12.94
N LEU A 112 3.72 4.72 12.33
CA LEU A 112 4.66 3.61 12.50
C LEU A 112 5.64 3.55 11.33
N SER A 113 6.91 3.24 11.61
CA SER A 113 7.99 3.31 10.63
C SER A 113 8.63 1.98 10.24
N GLU A 114 8.31 0.89 10.93
CA GLU A 114 9.07 -0.35 10.84
C GLU A 114 8.26 -1.50 10.23
N ALA A 115 8.60 -1.87 9.00
CA ALA A 115 8.13 -3.14 8.41
C ALA A 115 8.98 -3.62 7.23
N PHE A 116 9.51 -2.70 6.42
CA PHE A 116 10.23 -3.01 5.20
C PHE A 116 11.57 -2.27 5.15
N PRO A 117 12.60 -2.83 4.49
CA PRO A 117 13.83 -2.09 4.21
C PRO A 117 13.52 -0.84 3.35
N ALA A 118 13.96 0.34 3.79
CA ALA A 118 13.66 1.60 3.09
C ALA A 118 14.12 1.61 1.61
N ALA A 119 15.24 0.94 1.30
CA ALA A 119 15.72 0.78 -0.06
C ALA A 119 14.75 -0.03 -0.93
N ASN A 120 14.15 -1.09 -0.39
CA ASN A 120 13.17 -1.92 -1.10
C ASN A 120 11.90 -1.12 -1.36
N VAL A 121 11.41 -0.39 -0.36
CA VAL A 121 10.23 0.49 -0.48
C VAL A 121 10.42 1.50 -1.61
N ARG A 122 11.51 2.27 -1.58
CA ARG A 122 11.77 3.31 -2.58
C ARG A 122 11.85 2.74 -3.99
N LYS A 123 12.49 1.57 -4.14
CA LYS A 123 12.64 0.91 -5.43
C LYS A 123 11.31 0.33 -5.93
N SER A 124 10.49 -0.22 -5.04
CA SER A 124 9.13 -0.68 -5.36
C SER A 124 8.25 0.47 -5.82
N LEU A 125 8.20 1.58 -5.07
CA LEU A 125 7.41 2.75 -5.44
C LEU A 125 7.86 3.36 -6.77
N ARG A 126 9.17 3.44 -7.02
CA ARG A 126 9.69 3.87 -8.32
C ARG A 126 9.30 2.90 -9.45
N THR A 127 9.39 1.59 -9.20
CA THR A 127 8.97 0.57 -10.17
C THR A 127 7.47 0.68 -10.50
N ILE A 128 6.62 0.92 -9.49
CA ILE A 128 5.18 1.15 -9.69
C ILE A 128 4.96 2.43 -10.50
N TYR A 129 5.60 3.54 -10.15
CA TYR A 129 5.45 4.80 -10.89
C TYR A 129 5.86 4.66 -12.37
N ASP A 130 7.03 4.07 -12.62
CA ASP A 130 7.58 3.93 -13.97
C ASP A 130 6.76 2.99 -14.87
N ASN A 131 5.97 2.08 -14.30
CA ASN A 131 5.24 1.06 -15.04
C ASN A 131 3.73 1.23 -14.94
N ASN A 132 3.16 1.24 -13.74
CA ASN A 132 1.73 1.31 -13.52
C ASN A 132 1.16 2.72 -13.76
N VAL A 133 1.99 3.77 -13.65
CA VAL A 133 1.57 5.17 -13.87
C VAL A 133 2.02 5.67 -15.23
N LEU A 134 3.33 5.84 -15.44
CA LEU A 134 3.83 6.50 -16.66
C LEU A 134 3.47 5.76 -17.96
N LYS A 135 3.37 4.43 -17.93
CA LYS A 135 3.02 3.61 -19.10
C LYS A 135 1.52 3.35 -19.22
N PHE A 136 0.68 3.86 -18.33
CA PHE A 136 -0.77 3.75 -18.40
C PHE A 136 -1.39 5.11 -18.71
N GLY A 137 -2.08 5.23 -19.85
CA GLY A 137 -2.68 6.52 -20.25
C GLY A 137 -1.67 7.67 -20.31
N HIS A 138 -0.39 7.36 -20.58
CA HIS A 138 0.75 8.30 -20.55
C HIS A 138 0.93 9.04 -19.22
N GLY A 139 0.66 8.38 -18.08
CA GLY A 139 0.77 8.99 -16.75
C GLY A 139 -0.40 9.91 -16.39
N ARG A 140 -1.46 9.96 -17.21
CA ARG A 140 -2.59 10.86 -17.02
C ARG A 140 -3.82 10.19 -16.42
N MET A 141 -3.76 8.90 -16.08
CA MET A 141 -4.97 8.16 -15.68
C MET A 141 -4.85 7.48 -14.32
N GLY A 142 -3.84 7.82 -13.50
CA GLY A 142 -3.59 7.15 -12.22
C GLY A 142 -2.73 5.90 -12.39
N ALA A 143 -2.85 4.95 -11.46
CA ALA A 143 -2.07 3.72 -11.46
C ALA A 143 -2.93 2.51 -11.84
N VAL A 144 -2.64 1.86 -12.97
CA VAL A 144 -3.29 0.57 -13.32
C VAL A 144 -2.91 -0.51 -12.31
N ASN A 145 -3.86 -1.38 -11.96
CA ASN A 145 -3.70 -2.34 -10.88
C ASN A 145 -2.56 -3.34 -11.15
N GLY A 146 -2.50 -3.91 -12.36
CA GLY A 146 -1.47 -4.87 -12.76
C GLY A 146 -0.72 -4.42 -14.01
N PHE A 147 0.61 -4.48 -13.95
CA PHE A 147 1.47 -4.22 -15.10
C PHE A 147 2.50 -5.34 -15.28
N VAL A 148 2.49 -5.99 -16.44
CA VAL A 148 3.47 -7.04 -16.78
C VAL A 148 4.76 -6.38 -17.27
N LEU A 149 5.86 -6.62 -16.57
CA LEU A 149 7.18 -6.12 -16.98
C LEU A 149 7.65 -6.79 -18.28
N GLY A 150 8.08 -5.94 -19.21
CA GLY A 150 8.77 -6.35 -20.41
C GLY A 150 10.15 -6.95 -20.14
N ASP A 151 10.75 -7.49 -21.19
CA ASP A 151 12.14 -7.93 -21.23
C ASP A 151 12.78 -7.51 -22.57
N LYS A 152 13.95 -8.08 -22.88
CA LYS A 152 14.67 -7.79 -24.12
C LYS A 152 13.87 -8.15 -25.38
N SER A 153 12.89 -9.05 -25.30
CA SER A 153 12.11 -9.50 -26.46
C SER A 153 10.69 -8.96 -26.50
N ARG A 154 10.15 -8.43 -25.38
CA ARG A 154 8.78 -7.92 -25.32
C ARG A 154 8.68 -6.63 -24.51
N ALA A 155 7.94 -5.65 -25.03
CA ALA A 155 7.57 -4.46 -24.27
C ALA A 155 6.68 -4.83 -23.07
N GLY A 156 6.74 -4.01 -22.02
CA GLY A 156 5.82 -4.12 -20.90
C GLY A 156 4.40 -3.72 -21.32
N ARG A 157 3.40 -4.29 -20.64
CA ARG A 157 1.99 -4.07 -20.97
C ARG A 157 1.13 -4.08 -19.70
N VAL A 158 -0.05 -3.50 -19.81
CA VAL A 158 -1.12 -3.70 -18.82
C VAL A 158 -1.43 -5.20 -18.71
N ASP A 159 -1.67 -5.65 -17.49
CA ASP A 159 -2.16 -6.98 -17.23
C ASP A 159 -3.67 -7.07 -17.52
N TYR A 160 -4.06 -8.06 -18.31
CA TYR A 160 -5.47 -8.33 -18.66
C TYR A 160 -5.87 -9.76 -18.29
N THR A 161 -5.07 -10.45 -17.48
CA THR A 161 -5.37 -11.82 -17.01
C THR A 161 -6.64 -11.86 -16.16
N ALA A 162 -6.90 -10.79 -15.39
CA ALA A 162 -8.14 -10.57 -14.68
C ALA A 162 -8.76 -9.22 -15.06
N LEU A 163 -10.10 -9.13 -15.02
CA LEU A 163 -10.82 -7.87 -15.27
C LEU A 163 -10.26 -6.72 -14.42
N GLN A 164 -10.00 -6.99 -13.14
CA GLN A 164 -9.49 -6.00 -12.20
C GLN A 164 -8.03 -5.62 -12.42
N SER A 165 -7.22 -6.49 -13.05
CA SER A 165 -5.80 -6.22 -13.30
C SER A 165 -5.60 -5.10 -14.33
N GLY A 166 -6.52 -4.98 -15.29
CA GLY A 166 -6.50 -3.94 -16.33
C GLY A 166 -7.23 -2.66 -15.96
N GLU A 167 -7.75 -2.57 -14.74
CA GLU A 167 -8.41 -1.37 -14.21
C GLU A 167 -7.40 -0.50 -13.46
N MET A 168 -7.54 0.82 -13.56
CA MET A 168 -7.06 1.74 -12.52
C MET A 168 -8.17 1.94 -11.51
N TRP A 169 -7.87 1.76 -10.22
CA TRP A 169 -8.81 2.07 -9.14
C TRP A 169 -8.52 3.42 -8.51
N THR A 170 -9.56 4.23 -8.35
CA THR A 170 -9.43 5.62 -7.89
C THR A 170 -8.91 5.72 -6.46
N GLY A 171 -9.49 4.92 -5.55
CA GLY A 171 -9.03 4.87 -4.16
C GLY A 171 -7.62 4.29 -4.00
N VAL A 172 -7.24 3.29 -4.80
CA VAL A 172 -5.89 2.72 -4.80
C VAL A 172 -4.88 3.76 -5.28
N THR A 173 -5.21 4.50 -6.33
CA THR A 173 -4.35 5.59 -6.84
C THR A 173 -4.12 6.66 -5.78
N TYR A 174 -5.15 7.09 -5.03
CA TYR A 174 -4.97 8.04 -3.93
C TYR A 174 -4.19 7.45 -2.75
N GLY A 175 -4.42 6.17 -2.39
CA GLY A 175 -3.66 5.48 -1.34
C GLY A 175 -2.17 5.35 -1.68
N LEU A 176 -1.86 4.99 -2.93
CA LEU A 176 -0.50 4.95 -3.46
C LEU A 176 0.15 6.33 -3.44
N ALA A 177 -0.56 7.38 -3.87
CA ALA A 177 -0.05 8.74 -3.82
C ALA A 177 0.21 9.20 -2.37
N ALA A 178 -0.65 8.85 -1.41
CA ALA A 178 -0.42 9.12 0.00
C ALA A 178 0.85 8.41 0.52
N LEU A 179 1.08 7.15 0.14
CA LEU A 179 2.32 6.44 0.47
C LEU A 179 3.55 7.08 -0.17
N MET A 180 3.47 7.50 -1.43
CA MET A 180 4.55 8.23 -2.09
C MET A 180 4.89 9.54 -1.33
N ILE A 181 3.89 10.27 -0.83
CA ILE A 181 4.12 11.45 0.03
C ILE A 181 4.84 11.05 1.32
N TYR A 182 4.39 9.99 1.99
CA TYR A 182 5.04 9.50 3.21
C TYR A 182 6.50 9.09 3.01
N GLU A 183 6.87 8.63 1.82
CA GLU A 183 8.24 8.24 1.46
C GLU A 183 9.02 9.36 0.72
N GLY A 184 8.50 10.59 0.69
CA GLY A 184 9.17 11.77 0.13
C GLY A 184 9.18 11.87 -1.40
N MET A 185 8.38 11.05 -2.09
CA MET A 185 8.21 11.05 -3.56
C MET A 185 7.06 11.97 -3.98
N HIS A 186 7.17 13.26 -3.62
CA HIS A 186 6.06 14.21 -3.76
C HIS A 186 5.67 14.47 -5.22
N GLU A 187 6.66 14.63 -6.12
CA GLU A 187 6.40 14.89 -7.54
C GLU A 187 5.66 13.70 -8.17
N GLU A 188 6.12 12.48 -7.91
CA GLU A 188 5.46 11.26 -8.38
C GLU A 188 4.04 11.13 -7.81
N ALA A 189 3.84 11.45 -6.53
CA ALA A 189 2.53 11.40 -5.89
C ALA A 189 1.51 12.34 -6.56
N PHE A 190 1.88 13.61 -6.73
CA PHE A 190 1.00 14.61 -7.33
C PHE A 190 0.80 14.40 -8.83
N ALA A 191 1.81 13.89 -9.55
CA ALA A 191 1.63 13.47 -10.94
C ALA A 191 0.62 12.31 -11.05
N THR A 192 0.75 11.29 -10.19
CA THR A 192 -0.11 10.11 -10.17
C THR A 192 -1.58 10.47 -9.88
N ALA A 193 -1.83 11.19 -8.78
CA ALA A 193 -3.18 11.60 -8.40
C ALA A 193 -3.75 12.69 -9.32
N GLY A 194 -2.92 13.68 -9.70
CA GLY A 194 -3.32 14.81 -10.53
C GLY A 194 -3.67 14.41 -11.96
N GLY A 195 -2.95 13.44 -12.54
CA GLY A 195 -3.31 12.84 -13.82
C GLY A 195 -4.73 12.29 -13.79
N MET A 196 -4.99 11.38 -12.86
CA MET A 196 -6.33 10.80 -12.66
C MET A 196 -7.40 11.89 -12.46
N TYR A 197 -7.16 12.85 -11.57
CA TYR A 197 -8.09 13.95 -11.31
C TYR A 197 -8.46 14.71 -12.59
N ASN A 198 -7.46 15.15 -13.36
CA ASN A 198 -7.68 15.90 -14.58
C ASN A 198 -8.49 15.10 -15.60
N THR A 199 -8.17 13.81 -15.78
CA THR A 199 -8.89 12.93 -16.69
C THR A 199 -10.35 12.77 -16.26
N LEU A 200 -10.61 12.47 -14.99
CA LEU A 200 -11.97 12.30 -14.47
C LEU A 200 -12.80 13.58 -14.60
N THR A 201 -12.20 14.75 -14.35
CA THR A 201 -12.86 16.04 -14.54
C THR A 201 -13.19 16.29 -16.02
N GLN A 202 -12.26 16.02 -16.93
CA GLN A 202 -12.49 16.15 -18.38
C GLN A 202 -13.58 15.19 -18.89
N MET A 203 -13.72 14.03 -18.25
CA MET A 203 -14.78 13.07 -18.54
C MET A 203 -16.14 13.45 -17.91
N GLY A 204 -16.22 14.53 -17.14
CA GLY A 204 -17.45 14.95 -16.46
C GLY A 204 -17.78 14.19 -15.18
N LEU A 205 -16.84 13.41 -14.62
CA LEU A 205 -17.05 12.52 -13.47
C LEU A 205 -16.69 13.15 -12.11
N ALA A 206 -16.59 14.49 -12.04
CA ALA A 206 -16.14 15.21 -10.85
C ALA A 206 -17.02 14.98 -9.61
N PHE A 207 -18.34 14.75 -9.79
CA PHE A 207 -19.29 14.48 -8.70
C PHE A 207 -19.85 13.05 -8.71
N GLU A 208 -19.34 12.23 -9.63
CA GLU A 208 -19.77 10.84 -9.83
C GLU A 208 -18.55 9.91 -9.91
N THR A 209 -17.50 10.23 -9.17
CA THR A 209 -16.20 9.58 -9.29
C THR A 209 -16.32 8.05 -9.16
N PRO A 210 -15.85 7.28 -10.16
CA PRO A 210 -16.04 5.84 -10.19
C PRO A 210 -15.07 5.08 -9.30
N GLU A 211 -15.35 3.80 -9.07
CA GLU A 211 -14.38 2.85 -8.52
C GLU A 211 -13.18 2.69 -9.47
N ALA A 212 -13.48 2.45 -10.75
CA ALA A 212 -12.49 2.00 -11.71
C ALA A 212 -12.60 2.70 -13.07
N LEU A 213 -11.46 2.86 -13.73
CA LEU A 213 -11.30 3.41 -15.07
C LEU A 213 -10.38 2.49 -15.90
N TYR A 214 -10.76 2.24 -17.14
CA TYR A 214 -9.94 1.53 -18.13
C TYR A 214 -9.21 2.56 -19.02
N GLU A 215 -8.13 2.14 -19.67
CA GLU A 215 -7.36 3.02 -20.57
C GLU A 215 -8.19 3.64 -21.69
N ASN A 216 -9.22 2.92 -22.16
CA ASN A 216 -10.14 3.40 -23.21
C ASN A 216 -11.22 4.36 -22.71
N GLY A 217 -11.21 4.75 -21.42
CA GLY A 217 -12.19 5.67 -20.83
C GLY A 217 -13.46 5.00 -20.32
N ASN A 218 -13.66 3.70 -20.53
CA ASN A 218 -14.74 2.98 -19.86
C ASN A 218 -14.53 3.02 -18.34
N HIS A 219 -15.61 3.09 -17.57
CA HIS A 219 -15.53 3.16 -16.12
C HIS A 219 -16.60 2.29 -15.46
N ARG A 220 -16.38 1.94 -14.19
CA ARG A 220 -17.25 1.05 -13.42
C ARG A 220 -17.60 1.66 -12.07
N SER A 221 -18.88 1.54 -11.70
CA SER A 221 -19.43 1.94 -10.40
C SER A 221 -19.18 3.41 -10.09
N ILE A 222 -19.91 4.31 -10.74
CA ILE A 222 -19.91 5.75 -10.44
C ILE A 222 -20.39 6.04 -9.01
N SER A 223 -20.06 7.23 -8.51
CA SER A 223 -20.43 7.71 -7.16
C SER A 223 -19.98 6.75 -6.06
N TYR A 224 -18.72 6.30 -6.15
CA TYR A 224 -18.18 5.26 -5.28
C TYR A 224 -17.54 5.83 -4.00
N MET A 225 -17.41 4.99 -2.98
CA MET A 225 -16.85 5.39 -1.68
C MET A 225 -15.32 5.51 -1.69
N ARG A 226 -14.61 4.60 -2.37
CA ARG A 226 -13.13 4.56 -2.33
C ARG A 226 -12.40 5.84 -2.76
N PRO A 227 -12.88 6.66 -3.71
CA PRO A 227 -12.27 7.96 -4.03
C PRO A 227 -12.07 8.89 -2.83
N LEU A 228 -12.83 8.71 -1.73
CA LEU A 228 -12.62 9.46 -0.48
C LEU A 228 -11.22 9.26 0.13
N ALA A 229 -10.45 8.26 -0.33
CA ALA A 229 -9.04 8.07 0.01
C ALA A 229 -8.14 9.27 -0.36
N VAL A 230 -8.61 10.24 -1.16
CA VAL A 230 -7.91 11.52 -1.38
C VAL A 230 -7.53 12.22 -0.06
N TRP A 231 -8.33 12.07 1.00
CA TRP A 231 -8.03 12.61 2.33
C TRP A 231 -6.79 11.98 2.97
N ALA A 232 -6.38 10.79 2.56
CA ALA A 232 -5.13 10.20 3.01
C ALA A 232 -3.90 10.95 2.49
N MET A 233 -3.98 11.56 1.29
CA MET A 233 -2.92 12.45 0.81
C MET A 233 -2.83 13.70 1.69
N TYR A 234 -3.98 14.29 2.04
CA TYR A 234 -4.01 15.42 2.97
C TYR A 234 -3.38 15.06 4.31
N GLN A 235 -3.76 13.91 4.89
CA GLN A 235 -3.13 13.39 6.11
C GLN A 235 -1.61 13.25 5.94
N ALA A 236 -1.15 12.70 4.81
CA ALA A 236 0.27 12.50 4.56
C ALA A 236 1.06 13.82 4.49
N VAL A 237 0.48 14.86 3.88
CA VAL A 237 1.09 16.20 3.81
C VAL A 237 1.21 16.83 5.20
N ILE A 238 0.18 16.73 6.05
CA ILE A 238 0.17 17.44 7.34
C ILE A 238 0.93 16.71 8.44
N THR A 239 1.03 15.38 8.38
CA THR A 239 1.60 14.59 9.48
C THR A 239 3.12 14.50 9.45
N ARG A 240 3.78 14.81 8.31
CA ARG A 240 5.24 14.75 8.10
C ARG A 240 5.88 13.61 8.93
N PRO A 241 5.66 12.33 8.56
CA PRO A 241 6.13 11.23 9.38
C PRO A 241 7.63 11.35 9.65
N PRO A 242 8.10 10.84 10.79
CA PRO A 242 9.52 10.76 11.05
C PRO A 242 10.23 10.12 9.86
N ALA A 243 11.35 10.71 9.44
CA ALA A 243 12.17 10.20 8.35
C ALA A 243 12.37 8.69 8.53
N PRO A 244 12.41 7.90 7.43
CA PRO A 244 12.73 6.49 7.53
C PRO A 244 13.95 6.33 8.43
N SER A 245 13.88 5.45 9.43
CA SER A 245 15.01 5.23 10.31
C SER A 245 16.21 4.98 9.41
N SER A 246 17.25 5.80 9.55
CA SER A 246 18.53 5.54 8.91
C SER A 246 18.98 4.22 9.50
N GLY A 247 18.68 3.13 8.80
CA GLY A 247 19.10 1.80 9.20
C GLY A 247 20.58 1.91 9.52
N VAL A 248 20.96 1.42 10.69
CA VAL A 248 22.36 1.13 10.97
C VAL A 248 22.84 0.31 9.79
N VAL A 249 23.68 0.93 8.96
CA VAL A 249 24.38 0.23 7.90
C VAL A 249 25.18 -0.83 8.64
N ALA A 250 24.79 -2.09 8.49
CA ALA A 250 25.68 -3.19 8.82
C ALA A 250 26.95 -2.91 7.99
N ASN A 251 28.01 -2.47 8.68
CA ASN A 251 29.29 -1.94 8.19
C ASN A 251 29.51 -0.42 8.42
N GLY A 252 29.47 0.03 9.68
CA GLY A 252 30.47 0.94 10.28
C GLY A 252 30.84 2.26 9.60
N GLN A 253 30.12 2.73 8.58
CA GLN A 253 30.42 3.97 7.87
C GLN A 253 29.24 4.93 8.03
N THR A 254 29.50 6.04 8.71
CA THR A 254 28.56 7.14 8.86
C THR A 254 28.34 7.81 7.50
N ALA A 255 27.09 7.83 7.04
CA ALA A 255 26.70 8.63 5.90
C ALA A 255 26.81 10.12 6.27
N LYS A 256 27.56 10.89 5.47
CA LYS A 256 27.65 12.35 5.63
C LYS A 256 26.29 13.00 5.31
N PRO A 257 25.89 14.05 6.03
CA PRO A 257 24.68 14.79 5.72
C PRO A 257 24.84 15.47 4.36
N VAL A 258 23.83 15.30 3.50
CA VAL A 258 23.66 16.06 2.27
C VAL A 258 22.92 17.34 2.65
N LEU A 259 23.55 18.50 2.38
CA LEU A 259 22.94 19.83 2.45
C LEU A 259 21.94 20.03 1.30
#